data_AF-A0A059JBA4-F1
#
_entry.id   AF-A0A059JBA4-F1
#
_cell.length_a   1.000
_cell.length_b   1.000
_cell.length_c   1.000
_cell.angle_alpha   90.00
_cell.angle_beta   90.00
_cell.angle_gamma   90.00
#
_symmetry.space_group_name_H-M   'P 1'
#
loop_
_entity.id
_entity.type
_entity.pdbx_description
1 polymer ?
#
loop_
_entity_poly.entity_id
_entity_poly.type
_entity_poly.pdbx_seq_one_letter_code
_entity_poly.pdbx_strand_id
1 'polypeptide(L)'
;MSFQDRVQHQIAQIDKELSRYPVLNNLERQTSVPKVYAFLGVAGIYVFLVFFNIAGAFLVNLAGFAIPGYYSLNALFTSSTADDTQVGSAMLWQFSFFSTLTFVRFVLSVLVLTNVLFYWVVFAFFSVIESAISASYWFRKYML
;
A
#
# COMPACT_ATOMS: atom_id res chain seq x y z
N MET A 1 27.51 9.36 5.47
CA MET A 1 26.20 9.09 6.11
C MET A 1 26.18 7.64 6.54
N SER A 2 26.10 7.40 7.84
CA SER A 2 25.95 6.07 8.41
C SER A 2 24.56 5.50 8.03
N PHE A 3 24.40 4.19 8.14
CA PHE A 3 23.10 3.56 7.95
C PHE A 3 22.06 4.10 8.95
N GLN A 4 22.47 4.43 10.17
CA GLN A 4 21.61 5.03 11.19
C GLN A 4 21.09 6.41 10.78
N ASP A 5 21.95 7.23 10.15
CA ASP A 5 21.55 8.57 9.66
C ASP A 5 20.48 8.47 8.57
N ARG A 6 20.58 7.47 7.69
CA ARG A 6 19.59 7.25 6.61
C ARG A 6 18.24 6.80 7.18
N VAL A 7 18.26 5.90 8.16
CA VAL A 7 17.04 5.43 8.84
C VAL A 7 16.38 6.57 9.59
N GLN A 8 17.14 7.37 10.35
CA GLN A 8 16.59 8.54 11.05
C GLN A 8 16.03 9.57 10.07
N HIS A 9 16.70 9.80 8.94
CA HIS A 9 16.20 10.70 7.91
C HIS A 9 14.87 10.22 7.31
N GLN A 10 14.72 8.91 7.05
CA GLN A 10 13.47 8.34 6.56
C GLN A 10 12.35 8.42 7.61
N ILE A 11 12.66 8.12 8.87
CA ILE A 11 11.72 8.24 9.99
C ILE A 11 11.23 9.69 10.11
N ALA A 12 12.14 10.67 10.04
CA ALA A 12 11.79 12.09 10.11
C ALA A 12 10.93 12.56 8.93
N GLN A 13 11.18 12.05 7.72
CA GLN A 13 10.33 12.33 6.55
C GLN A 13 8.92 11.77 6.73
N ILE A 14 8.80 10.53 7.20
CA ILE A 14 7.50 9.90 7.48
C ILE A 14 6.77 10.66 8.59
N ASP A 15 7.47 11.08 9.65
CA ASP A 15 6.87 11.88 10.74
C ASP A 15 6.28 13.19 10.24
N LYS A 16 7.02 13.88 9.36
CA LYS A 16 6.59 15.14 8.77
C LYS A 16 5.34 14.97 7.92
N GLU A 17 5.27 13.91 7.12
CA GLU A 17 4.07 13.63 6.31
C GLU A 17 2.87 13.21 7.18
N LEU A 18 3.09 12.36 8.19
CA LEU A 18 2.05 11.99 9.16
C LEU A 18 1.53 13.21 9.93
N SER A 19 2.39 14.21 10.17
CA SER A 19 2.02 15.46 10.85
C SER A 19 1.02 16.30 10.06
N ARG A 20 0.84 16.07 8.74
CA ARG A 20 -0.22 16.74 7.97
C ARG A 20 -1.62 16.32 8.41
N TYR A 21 -1.76 15.17 9.08
CA TYR A 21 -3.04 14.66 9.55
C TYR A 21 -3.27 15.05 11.02
N PRO A 22 -4.16 16.01 11.32
CA PRO A 22 -4.38 16.48 12.69
C PRO A 22 -4.89 15.38 13.63
N VAL A 23 -5.57 14.37 13.09
CA VAL A 23 -6.02 13.18 13.84
C VAL A 23 -4.83 12.39 14.42
N LEU A 24 -3.74 12.25 13.67
CA LEU A 24 -2.55 11.52 14.11
C LEU A 24 -1.77 12.31 15.17
N ASN A 25 -1.71 13.63 15.05
CA ASN A 25 -1.07 14.49 16.06
C ASN A 25 -1.86 14.49 17.38
N ASN A 26 -3.19 14.42 17.32
CA ASN A 26 -4.02 14.31 18.52
C ASN A 26 -3.88 12.93 19.18
N LEU A 27 -3.75 11.86 18.39
CA LEU A 27 -3.44 10.52 18.89
C LEU A 27 -2.05 10.44 19.53
N GLU A 28 -1.04 11.07 18.94
CA GLU A 28 0.31 11.16 19.52
C GLU A 28 0.29 11.89 20.87
N ARG A 29 -0.45 12.99 20.97
CA ARG A 29 -0.63 13.73 22.22
C ARG A 29 -1.35 12.93 23.32
N GLN A 30 -2.29 12.05 22.95
CA GLN A 30 -3.04 11.24 23.91
C GLN A 30 -2.30 9.96 24.33
N THR A 31 -1.63 9.30 23.39
CA THR A 31 -0.97 8.01 23.62
C THR A 31 0.49 8.15 24.04
N SER A 32 1.09 9.33 23.85
CA SER A 32 2.54 9.60 24.03
C SER A 32 3.45 8.71 23.15
N VAL A 33 2.87 7.94 22.22
CA VAL A 33 3.59 7.11 21.26
C VAL A 33 3.84 7.94 20.00
N PRO A 34 5.08 8.04 19.51
CA PRO A 34 5.34 8.79 18.28
C PRO A 34 4.59 8.17 17.11
N LYS A 35 3.88 9.01 16.37
CA LYS A 35 2.98 8.59 15.27
C LYS A 35 3.66 7.74 14.21
N VAL A 36 4.94 7.95 13.93
CA VAL A 36 5.72 7.10 12.99
C VAL A 36 5.78 5.66 13.45
N TYR A 37 6.05 5.42 14.74
CA TYR A 37 6.13 4.04 15.25
C TYR A 37 4.77 3.36 15.25
N ALA A 38 3.70 4.11 15.56
CA ALA A 38 2.33 3.60 15.44
C ALA A 38 1.99 3.23 13.99
N PHE A 39 2.33 4.10 13.02
CA PHE A 39 2.12 3.85 11.60
C PHE A 39 2.93 2.64 11.09
N LEU A 40 4.22 2.57 11.43
CA LEU A 40 5.07 1.43 11.09
C LEU A 40 4.58 0.13 11.74
N GLY A 41 4.07 0.20 12.97
CA GLY A 41 3.44 -0.94 13.65
C GLY A 41 2.21 -1.44 12.90
N VAL A 42 1.29 -0.54 12.52
CA VAL A 42 0.11 -0.91 11.73
C VAL A 42 0.48 -1.44 10.35
N ALA A 43 1.44 -0.81 9.66
CA ALA A 43 1.95 -1.29 8.38
C ALA A 43 2.61 -2.67 8.50
N GLY A 44 3.38 -2.90 9.57
CA GLY A 44 3.98 -4.19 9.88
C GLY A 44 2.93 -5.27 10.16
N ILE A 45 1.91 -4.96 10.96
CA ILE A 45 0.77 -5.85 11.22
C ILE A 45 0.01 -6.15 9.93
N TYR A 46 -0.22 -5.15 9.07
CA TYR A 46 -0.86 -5.35 7.77
C TYR A 46 -0.06 -6.32 6.89
N VAL A 47 1.25 -6.10 6.74
CA VAL A 47 2.13 -7.00 5.97
C VAL A 47 2.14 -8.40 6.59
N PHE A 48 2.17 -8.50 7.92
CA PHE A 48 2.10 -9.77 8.64
C PHE A 48 0.79 -10.50 8.34
N LEU A 49 -0.37 -9.84 8.46
CA LEU A 49 -1.68 -10.44 8.19
C LEU A 49 -1.80 -10.92 6.74
N VAL A 50 -1.34 -10.12 5.79
CA VAL A 50 -1.29 -10.49 4.35
C VAL A 50 -0.36 -11.68 4.13
N PHE A 51 0.82 -11.67 4.78
CA PHE A 51 1.79 -12.75 4.67
C PHE A 51 1.23 -14.06 5.22
N PHE A 52 0.50 -14.01 6.34
CA PHE A 52 -0.15 -15.16 6.93
C PHE A 52 -1.49 -15.54 6.26
N ASN A 53 -1.84 -14.90 5.14
CA ASN A 53 -3.11 -15.04 4.44
C ASN A 53 -4.36 -14.80 5.31
N ILE A 54 -4.22 -14.18 6.49
CA ILE A 54 -5.34 -13.85 7.37
C ILE A 54 -6.05 -12.66 6.76
N ALA A 55 -7.20 -12.91 6.13
CA ALA A 55 -7.92 -11.93 5.31
C ALA A 55 -7.03 -11.30 4.20
N GLY A 56 -5.98 -11.99 3.74
CA GLY A 56 -4.98 -11.42 2.83
C GLY A 56 -5.58 -10.93 1.51
N ALA A 57 -6.49 -11.70 0.92
CA ALA A 57 -7.21 -11.27 -0.28
C ALA A 57 -8.06 -10.01 -0.01
N PHE A 58 -8.77 -9.95 1.11
CA PHE A 58 -9.56 -8.78 1.47
C PHE A 58 -8.68 -7.54 1.71
N LEU A 59 -7.59 -7.68 2.46
CA LEU A 59 -6.66 -6.60 2.78
C LEU A 59 -5.99 -6.02 1.53
N VAL A 60 -5.49 -6.89 0.64
CA VAL A 60 -4.83 -6.46 -0.61
C VAL A 60 -5.82 -5.83 -1.58
N ASN A 61 -7.03 -6.38 -1.72
CA ASN A 61 -8.08 -5.77 -2.55
C ASN A 61 -8.55 -4.43 -1.96
N LEU A 62 -8.70 -4.35 -0.64
CA LEU A 62 -9.07 -3.11 0.04
C LEU A 62 -8.00 -2.04 -0.16
N ALA A 63 -6.71 -2.34 0.00
CA ALA A 63 -5.64 -1.39 -0.27
C ALA A 63 -5.55 -1.02 -1.76
N GLY A 64 -5.72 -2.00 -2.64
CA GLY A 64 -5.71 -1.82 -4.10
C GLY A 64 -6.90 -1.02 -4.63
N PHE A 65 -8.03 -0.99 -3.91
CA PHE A 65 -9.24 -0.29 -4.33
C PHE A 65 -9.48 1.02 -3.56
N ALA A 66 -9.25 1.03 -2.24
CA ALA A 66 -9.54 2.19 -1.39
C ALA A 66 -8.67 3.39 -1.72
N ILE A 67 -7.39 3.16 -2.05
CA ILE A 67 -6.45 4.23 -2.41
C ILE A 67 -6.89 4.93 -3.71
N PRO A 68 -7.01 4.26 -4.87
CA PRO A 68 -7.51 4.89 -6.09
C PRO A 68 -8.94 5.40 -5.95
N GLY A 69 -9.81 4.71 -5.19
CA GLY A 69 -11.19 5.14 -4.96
C GLY A 69 -11.29 6.47 -4.22
N TYR A 70 -10.50 6.67 -3.16
CA TYR A 70 -10.44 7.95 -2.44
C TYR A 70 -9.97 9.09 -3.35
N TYR A 71 -8.90 8.87 -4.12
CA TYR A 71 -8.38 9.90 -5.04
C TYR A 71 -9.31 10.15 -6.22
N SER A 72 -9.99 9.13 -6.75
CA SER A 72 -11.00 9.31 -7.79
C SER A 72 -12.19 10.13 -7.29
N LEU A 73 -12.62 9.95 -6.05
CA LEU A 73 -13.67 10.77 -5.45
C LEU A 73 -13.20 12.22 -5.24
N ASN A 74 -11.97 12.44 -4.79
CA ASN A 74 -11.42 13.78 -4.69
C ASN A 74 -11.26 14.47 -6.06
N ALA A 75 -10.90 13.71 -7.10
CA ALA A 75 -10.81 14.20 -8.48
C ALA A 75 -12.16 14.71 -9.00
N LEU A 76 -13.26 14.01 -8.68
CA LEU A 76 -14.63 14.41 -9.06
C LEU A 76 -15.07 15.77 -8.47
N PHE A 77 -14.44 16.22 -7.39
CA PHE A 77 -14.76 17.50 -6.74
C PHE A 77 -13.78 18.63 -7.08
N THR A 78 -12.76 18.38 -7.90
CA THR A 78 -11.85 19.42 -8.43
C THR A 78 -12.14 19.70 -9.91
N SER A 79 -12.10 20.96 -10.32
CA SER A 79 -12.57 21.42 -11.64
C SER A 79 -11.52 21.32 -12.77
N SER A 80 -10.45 20.55 -12.59
CA SER A 80 -9.30 20.50 -13.51
C SER A 80 -9.24 19.19 -14.31
N THR A 81 -9.50 19.28 -15.62
CA THR A 81 -9.58 18.13 -16.56
C THR A 81 -8.24 17.42 -16.81
N ALA A 82 -7.12 18.08 -16.50
CA ALA A 82 -5.78 17.51 -16.68
C ALA A 82 -5.44 16.45 -15.61
N ASP A 83 -5.95 16.61 -14.38
CA ASP A 83 -5.79 15.63 -13.31
C ASP A 83 -6.61 14.37 -13.60
N ASP A 84 -7.83 14.53 -14.12
CA ASP A 84 -8.76 13.43 -14.39
C ASP A 84 -8.19 12.42 -15.40
N THR A 85 -7.52 12.90 -16.45
CA THR A 85 -6.90 12.03 -17.48
C THR A 85 -5.74 11.22 -16.89
N GLN A 86 -4.99 11.82 -15.97
CA GLN A 86 -3.92 11.12 -15.28
C GLN A 86 -4.46 10.11 -14.27
N VAL A 87 -5.52 10.42 -13.50
CA VAL A 87 -6.14 9.48 -12.55
C VAL A 87 -6.70 8.27 -13.29
N GLY A 88 -7.41 8.49 -14.39
CA GLY A 88 -7.97 7.41 -15.21
C GLY A 88 -6.90 6.51 -15.82
N SER A 89 -5.85 7.09 -16.40
CA SER A 89 -4.71 6.31 -16.94
C SER A 89 -3.94 5.55 -15.87
N ALA A 90 -3.78 6.12 -14.67
CA ALA A 90 -3.23 5.42 -13.51
C ALA A 90 -4.06 4.20 -13.09
N MET A 91 -5.39 4.34 -13.06
CA MET A 91 -6.30 3.23 -12.76
C MET A 91 -6.18 2.12 -13.81
N LEU A 92 -6.11 2.46 -15.10
CA LEU A 92 -5.91 1.47 -16.17
C LEU A 92 -4.58 0.72 -16.05
N TRP A 93 -3.50 1.42 -15.68
CA TRP A 93 -2.20 0.80 -15.37
C TRP A 93 -2.28 -0.14 -14.17
N GLN A 94 -2.98 0.27 -13.11
CA GLN A 94 -3.19 -0.55 -11.93
C GLN A 94 -4.01 -1.81 -12.24
N PHE A 95 -5.13 -1.69 -12.94
CA PHE A 95 -5.96 -2.83 -13.30
C PHE A 95 -5.23 -3.82 -14.22
N SER A 96 -4.45 -3.32 -15.19
CA SER A 96 -3.63 -4.17 -16.07
C SER A 96 -2.54 -4.92 -15.29
N PHE A 97 -1.89 -4.25 -14.33
CA PHE A 97 -0.89 -4.86 -13.46
C PHE A 97 -1.52 -5.94 -12.55
N PHE A 98 -2.64 -5.62 -11.90
CA PHE A 98 -3.39 -6.54 -11.01
C PHE A 98 -3.88 -7.78 -11.78
N SER A 99 -4.35 -7.59 -13.02
CA SER A 99 -4.78 -8.68 -13.90
C SER A 99 -3.62 -9.60 -14.28
N THR A 100 -2.47 -9.02 -14.62
CA THR A 100 -1.25 -9.79 -14.95
C THR A 100 -0.76 -10.60 -13.76
N LEU A 101 -0.73 -10.01 -12.56
CA LEU A 101 -0.40 -10.72 -11.32
C LEU A 101 -1.40 -11.84 -11.02
N THR A 102 -2.69 -11.59 -11.21
CA THR A 102 -3.74 -12.61 -11.05
C THR A 102 -3.54 -13.78 -12.00
N PHE A 103 -3.19 -13.51 -13.26
CA PHE A 103 -2.86 -14.55 -14.24
C PHE A 103 -1.62 -15.35 -13.84
N VAL A 104 -0.55 -14.69 -13.39
CA VAL A 104 0.66 -15.37 -12.88
C VAL A 104 0.33 -16.25 -11.67
N ARG A 105 -0.50 -15.77 -10.74
CA ARG A 105 -0.97 -16.56 -9.59
C ARG A 105 -1.77 -17.78 -10.02
N PHE A 106 -2.60 -17.65 -11.06
CA PHE A 106 -3.34 -18.77 -11.63
C PHE A 106 -2.39 -19.82 -12.24
N VAL A 107 -1.44 -19.40 -13.08
CA VAL A 107 -0.46 -20.31 -13.70
C VAL A 107 0.39 -21.00 -12.63
N LEU A 108 0.86 -20.28 -11.62
CA LEU A 108 1.59 -20.86 -10.49
C LEU A 108 0.72 -21.82 -9.68
N SER A 109 -0.57 -21.52 -9.47
CA SER A 109 -1.48 -22.42 -8.77
C SER A 109 -1.65 -23.75 -9.50
N VAL A 110 -1.65 -23.75 -10.84
CA VAL A 110 -1.78 -24.96 -11.67
C VAL A 110 -0.46 -25.75 -11.74
N LEU A 111 0.68 -25.05 -11.81
CA LEU A 111 2.00 -25.67 -11.93
C LEU A 111 2.55 -26.23 -10.60
N VAL A 112 2.13 -25.67 -9.46
CA VAL A 112 2.75 -25.91 -8.14
C VAL A 112 1.86 -26.76 -7.21
N LEU A 113 0.80 -27.41 -7.73
CA LEU A 113 -0.19 -28.18 -6.97
C LEU A 113 0.38 -29.24 -6.01
N THR A 114 1.62 -29.68 -6.19
CA THR A 114 2.28 -30.69 -5.34
C THR A 114 2.88 -30.15 -4.04
N ASN A 115 3.08 -28.83 -3.90
CA ASN A 115 3.65 -28.26 -2.68
C ASN A 115 2.88 -27.04 -2.18
N VAL A 116 1.83 -27.32 -1.41
CA VAL A 116 0.91 -26.35 -0.81
C VAL A 116 1.65 -25.25 -0.04
N LEU A 117 2.71 -25.60 0.70
CA LEU A 117 3.51 -24.63 1.47
C LEU A 117 4.29 -23.67 0.57
N PHE A 118 4.90 -24.18 -0.50
CA PHE A 118 5.65 -23.34 -1.45
C PHE A 118 4.71 -22.40 -2.23
N TYR A 119 3.56 -22.89 -2.68
CA TYR A 119 2.52 -22.05 -3.31
C TYR A 119 2.09 -20.92 -2.38
N TRP A 120 1.89 -21.22 -1.09
CA TRP A 120 1.39 -20.25 -0.12
C TRP A 120 2.37 -19.12 0.17
N VAL A 121 3.67 -19.44 0.33
CA VAL A 121 4.73 -18.44 0.53
C VAL A 121 4.87 -17.53 -0.70
N VAL A 122 4.85 -18.12 -1.89
CA VAL A 122 4.93 -17.37 -3.15
C VAL A 122 3.71 -16.45 -3.27
N PHE A 123 2.51 -16.96 -3.00
CA PHE A 123 1.28 -16.17 -3.02
C PHE A 123 1.33 -14.97 -2.05
N ALA A 124 1.73 -15.21 -0.81
CA ALA A 124 1.89 -14.19 0.22
C ALA A 124 2.87 -13.10 -0.21
N PHE A 125 4.01 -13.48 -0.78
CA PHE A 125 5.03 -12.55 -1.24
C PHE A 125 4.53 -11.65 -2.37
N PHE A 126 3.88 -12.23 -3.39
CA PHE A 126 3.28 -11.45 -4.49
C PHE A 126 2.20 -10.48 -3.99
N SER A 127 1.42 -10.87 -2.98
CA SER A 127 0.38 -10.05 -2.37
C SER A 127 0.92 -8.83 -1.63
N VAL A 128 2.03 -8.99 -0.91
CA VAL A 128 2.70 -7.86 -0.26
C VAL A 128 3.28 -6.89 -1.29
N ILE A 129 3.94 -7.41 -2.34
CA ILE A 129 4.53 -6.59 -3.41
C ILE A 129 3.47 -5.76 -4.13
N GLU A 130 2.35 -6.38 -4.48
CA GLU A 130 1.23 -5.74 -5.15
C GLU A 130 0.69 -4.56 -4.35
N SER A 131 0.46 -4.77 -3.05
CA SER A 131 0.03 -3.72 -2.13
C SER A 131 1.06 -2.60 -2.02
N ALA A 132 2.36 -2.93 -1.97
CA ALA A 132 3.43 -1.96 -1.83
C ALA A 132 3.60 -1.08 -3.08
N ILE A 133 3.56 -1.68 -4.28
CA ILE A 133 3.66 -0.96 -5.56
C ILE A 133 2.46 -0.04 -5.73
N SER A 134 1.25 -0.54 -5.44
CA SER A 134 0.02 0.24 -5.47
C SER A 134 0.13 1.46 -4.56
N ALA A 135 0.40 1.23 -3.27
CA ALA A 135 0.51 2.30 -2.29
C ALA A 135 1.59 3.32 -2.67
N SER A 136 2.77 2.86 -3.12
CA SER A 136 3.89 3.74 -3.49
C SER A 136 3.57 4.62 -4.70
N TYR A 137 2.87 4.08 -5.70
CA TYR A 137 2.50 4.82 -6.91
C TYR A 137 1.53 5.97 -6.57
N TRP A 138 0.47 5.67 -5.83
CA TRP A 138 -0.52 6.67 -5.42
C TRP A 138 0.05 7.64 -4.39
N PHE A 139 0.88 7.17 -3.46
CA PHE A 139 1.56 8.04 -2.50
C PHE A 139 2.45 9.07 -3.20
N ARG A 140 3.28 8.64 -4.16
CA ARG A 140 4.14 9.54 -4.94
C ARG A 140 3.33 10.57 -5.73
N LYS A 141 2.20 10.18 -6.30
CA LYS A 141 1.46 11.03 -7.25
C LYS A 141 0.63 12.13 -6.59
N TYR A 142 0.15 11.92 -5.36
CA TYR A 142 -0.77 12.86 -4.69
C TYR A 142 -0.20 13.49 -3.41
N MET A 143 0.95 13.02 -2.90
CA MET A 143 1.63 13.63 -1.74
C MET A 143 2.91 14.41 -2.07
N LEU A 144 3.54 14.18 -3.24
CA LEU A 144 4.67 14.95 -3.78
C LEU A 144 4.19 15.85 -4.92
#